data_AF-A0A2B9DNW9-F1
#
_entry.id   AF-A0A2B9DNW9-F1
#
_cell.length_a   1.000
_cell.length_b   1.000
_cell.length_c   1.000
_cell.angle_alpha   90.00
_cell.angle_beta   90.00
_cell.angle_gamma   90.00
#
_symmetry.space_group_name_H-M   'P 1'
#
loop_
_entity.id
_entity.type
_entity.pdbx_description
1 polymer ?
#
loop_
_entity_poly.entity_id
_entity_poly.type
_entity_poly.pdbx_seq_one_letter_code
_entity_poly.pdbx_strand_id
1 'polypeptide(L)'
;MSLNESVLYFDREKVTEDQMISHVRHYVELAQKGLDIIEDDNKEAMSCLKEIRKTMSEEYKHYTKSKVQSIMWDNDLYSTYYHFIQEAFVKQNSPNAYKTLGSNLYDVMDYGRHYYREYLK
;
A
#
# COMPACT_ATOMS: atom_id res chain seq x y z
N MET A 1 2.71 4.53 12.44
CA MET A 1 2.24 5.94 12.58
C MET A 1 0.93 6.14 11.82
N SER A 2 0.08 7.13 12.16
CA SER A 2 -1.10 7.46 11.34
C SER A 2 -0.69 8.34 10.15
N LEU A 3 -1.27 8.09 8.97
CA LEU A 3 -1.06 8.93 7.80
C LEU A 3 -1.65 10.33 8.01
N ASN A 4 -0.94 11.36 7.57
CA ASN A 4 -1.45 12.73 7.55
C ASN A 4 -2.53 12.91 6.47
N GLU A 5 -2.42 12.17 5.36
CA GLU A 5 -3.38 12.15 4.25
C GLU A 5 -3.63 10.70 3.84
N SER A 6 -4.89 10.32 3.56
CA SER A 6 -5.18 8.95 3.15
C SER A 6 -4.83 8.66 1.68
N VAL A 7 -4.73 9.70 0.84
CA VAL A 7 -4.47 9.56 -0.59
C VAL A 7 -3.51 10.66 -1.03
N LEU A 8 -2.43 10.30 -1.72
CA LEU A 8 -1.52 11.27 -2.32
C LEU A 8 -2.06 11.72 -3.67
N TYR A 9 -2.53 12.97 -3.76
CA TYR A 9 -3.18 13.52 -4.97
C TYR A 9 -2.18 14.16 -5.95
N PHE A 10 -1.58 13.36 -6.83
CA PHE A 10 -0.56 13.80 -7.80
C PHE A 10 -1.00 14.92 -8.75
N ASP A 11 -2.30 15.12 -8.92
CA ASP A 11 -2.87 16.13 -9.83
C ASP A 11 -3.38 17.40 -9.12
N ARG A 12 -3.17 17.51 -7.80
CA ARG A 12 -3.60 18.66 -6.97
C ARG A 12 -2.43 19.41 -6.36
N GLU A 13 -1.45 18.67 -5.85
CA GLU A 13 -0.31 19.25 -5.16
C GLU A 13 0.98 18.50 -5.49
N LYS A 14 2.11 19.14 -5.16
CA LYS A 14 3.41 18.51 -5.31
C LYS A 14 3.61 17.53 -4.17
N VAL A 15 3.50 16.24 -4.49
CA VAL A 15 3.79 15.15 -3.55
C VAL A 15 5.29 14.90 -3.51
N THR A 16 5.86 14.78 -2.31
CA THR A 16 7.28 14.50 -2.11
C THR A 16 7.55 13.01 -2.00
N GLU A 17 8.79 12.62 -2.24
CA GLU A 17 9.24 11.24 -2.02
C GLU A 17 9.07 10.81 -0.55
N ASP A 18 9.31 11.72 0.40
CA ASP A 18 9.10 11.46 1.83
C ASP A 18 7.64 11.12 2.16
N GLN A 19 6.67 11.76 1.51
CA GLN A 19 5.25 11.43 1.67
C GLN A 19 4.96 10.01 1.17
N MET A 20 5.51 9.63 0.01
CA MET A 20 5.38 8.27 -0.53
C MET A 20 6.02 7.24 0.38
N ILE A 21 7.24 7.49 0.87
CA ILE A 21 7.93 6.61 1.82
C ILE A 21 7.12 6.45 3.10
N SER A 22 6.52 7.53 3.61
CA SER A 22 5.65 7.46 4.79
C SER A 22 4.43 6.56 4.56
N HIS A 23 3.82 6.62 3.38
CA HIS A 23 2.71 5.74 3.02
C HIS A 23 3.15 4.28 2.92
N VAL A 24 4.24 4.00 2.20
CA VAL A 24 4.79 2.65 2.06
C VAL A 24 5.13 2.07 3.44
N ARG A 25 5.80 2.84 4.30
CA ARG A 25 6.11 2.43 5.69
C ARG A 25 4.86 2.09 6.47
N HIS A 26 3.82 2.93 6.41
CA HIS A 26 2.57 2.66 7.09
C HIS A 26 1.94 1.33 6.66
N TYR A 27 1.91 1.05 5.35
CA TYR A 27 1.38 -0.23 4.84
C TYR A 27 2.21 -1.43 5.27
N VAL A 28 3.54 -1.31 5.21
CA VAL A 28 4.47 -2.37 5.61
C VAL A 28 4.38 -2.61 7.12
N GLU A 29 4.28 -1.57 7.95
CA GLU A 29 4.11 -1.66 9.40
C GLU A 29 2.79 -2.35 9.77
N LEU A 30 1.67 -1.98 9.12
CA LEU A 30 0.39 -2.64 9.33
C LEU A 30 0.42 -4.10 8.88
N ALA A 31 1.08 -4.39 7.76
CA ALA A 31 1.22 -5.75 7.25
C ALA A 31 2.04 -6.62 8.23
N GLN A 32 3.17 -6.09 8.71
CA GLN A 32 4.01 -6.74 9.70
C GLN A 32 3.25 -6.97 11.02
N LYS A 33 2.56 -5.95 11.55
CA LYS A 33 1.71 -6.09 12.73
C LYS A 33 0.70 -7.22 12.55
N GLY A 34 0.03 -7.27 11.39
CA GLY A 34 -0.94 -8.31 11.08
C GLY A 34 -0.31 -9.71 11.04
N LEU A 35 0.90 -9.85 10.49
CA LEU A 35 1.63 -11.12 10.45
C LEU A 35 2.08 -11.57 11.84
N ASP A 36 2.56 -10.64 12.67
CA ASP A 36 3.08 -10.95 14.01
C ASP A 36 2.00 -11.52 14.94
N ILE A 37 0.73 -11.13 14.73
CA ILE A 37 -0.40 -11.53 15.57
C ILE A 37 -1.31 -12.57 14.92
N ILE A 38 -1.04 -13.01 13.69
CA ILE A 38 -2.03 -13.78 12.89
C ILE A 38 -2.41 -15.13 13.53
N GLU A 39 -1.47 -15.76 14.23
CA GLU A 39 -1.68 -17.04 14.91
C GLU A 39 -2.48 -16.87 16.22
N ASP A 40 -2.31 -15.73 16.90
CA ASP A 40 -2.95 -15.43 18.18
C ASP A 40 -4.33 -14.77 18.02
N ASP A 41 -4.43 -13.80 17.10
CA ASP A 41 -5.63 -13.02 16.82
C ASP A 41 -5.78 -12.75 15.31
N ASN A 42 -6.31 -13.74 14.61
CA ASN A 42 -6.58 -13.63 13.18
C ASN A 42 -7.60 -12.51 12.84
N LYS A 43 -8.48 -12.11 13.77
CA LYS A 43 -9.47 -11.05 13.54
C LYS A 43 -8.80 -9.69 13.52
N GLU A 44 -7.89 -9.43 14.46
CA GLU A 44 -7.11 -8.20 14.47
C GLU A 44 -6.13 -8.14 13.28
N ALA A 45 -5.53 -9.27 12.89
CA ALA A 45 -4.76 -9.36 11.66
C ALA A 45 -5.60 -9.03 10.41
N MET A 46 -6.85 -9.50 10.36
CA MET A 46 -7.80 -9.16 9.30
C MET A 46 -8.19 -7.67 9.31
N SER A 47 -8.30 -7.05 10.49
CA SER A 47 -8.51 -5.60 10.60
C SER A 47 -7.35 -4.81 9.97
N CYS A 48 -6.11 -5.25 10.20
CA CYS A 48 -4.92 -4.66 9.59
C CYS A 48 -4.97 -4.74 8.05
N LEU A 49 -5.29 -5.91 7.49
CA LEU A 49 -5.46 -6.06 6.03
C LEU A 49 -6.58 -5.18 5.48
N LYS A 50 -7.71 -5.07 6.19
CA LYS A 50 -8.83 -4.21 5.78
C LYS A 50 -8.46 -2.73 5.75
N GLU A 51 -7.68 -2.26 6.72
CA GLU A 51 -7.19 -0.88 6.76
C GLU A 51 -6.28 -0.59 5.55
N ILE A 52 -5.28 -1.45 5.31
CA ILE A 52 -4.39 -1.35 4.14
C ILE A 52 -5.23 -1.28 2.85
N ARG A 53 -6.17 -2.22 2.69
CA ARG A 53 -7.01 -2.33 1.49
C ARG A 53 -7.91 -1.12 1.28
N LYS A 54 -8.44 -0.54 2.35
CA LYS A 54 -9.30 0.65 2.26
C LYS A 54 -8.50 1.79 1.63
N THR A 55 -7.33 2.10 2.19
CA THR A 55 -6.50 3.21 1.74
C THR A 55 -5.93 2.96 0.33
N MET A 56 -5.37 1.78 0.08
CA MET A 56 -4.85 1.41 -1.25
C MET A 56 -5.95 1.41 -2.33
N SER A 57 -7.19 1.05 -1.99
CA SER A 57 -8.30 1.11 -2.95
C SER A 57 -8.63 2.54 -3.35
N GLU A 58 -8.54 3.50 -2.43
CA GLU A 58 -8.78 4.92 -2.72
C GLU A 58 -7.67 5.50 -3.61
N GLU A 59 -6.41 5.19 -3.28
CA GLU A 59 -5.24 5.53 -4.08
C GLU A 59 -5.29 4.92 -5.48
N TYR A 60 -5.52 3.61 -5.60
CA TYR A 60 -5.63 2.92 -6.89
C TYR A 60 -6.74 3.51 -7.76
N LYS A 61 -7.91 3.81 -7.19
CA LYS A 61 -9.01 4.47 -7.91
C LYS A 61 -8.64 5.89 -8.37
N HIS A 62 -7.82 6.60 -7.60
CA HIS A 62 -7.33 7.91 -8.01
C HIS A 62 -6.34 7.81 -9.17
N TYR A 63 -5.35 6.92 -9.06
CA TYR A 63 -4.26 6.76 -10.02
C TYR A 63 -4.69 6.14 -11.34
N THR A 64 -5.79 5.39 -11.38
CA THR A 64 -6.36 4.85 -12.63
C THR A 64 -7.09 5.87 -13.49
N LYS A 65 -7.27 7.12 -13.04
CA LYS A 65 -7.84 8.20 -13.87
C LYS A 65 -6.84 8.64 -14.94
N SER A 66 -7.28 8.76 -16.19
CA SER A 66 -6.40 9.08 -17.32
C SER A 66 -5.57 10.35 -17.13
N LYS A 67 -6.14 11.41 -16.54
CA LYS A 67 -5.42 12.65 -16.20
C LYS A 67 -4.28 12.42 -15.21
N VAL A 68 -4.46 11.51 -14.26
CA VAL A 68 -3.44 11.21 -13.25
C VAL A 68 -2.38 10.29 -13.84
N GLN A 69 -2.78 9.31 -14.66
CA GLN A 69 -1.85 8.46 -15.40
C GLN A 69 -0.88 9.25 -16.27
N SER A 70 -1.36 10.27 -17.00
CA SER A 70 -0.47 11.12 -17.78
C SER A 70 0.59 11.83 -16.93
N ILE A 71 0.25 12.22 -15.68
CA ILE A 71 1.22 12.84 -14.77
C ILE A 71 2.25 11.80 -14.28
N MET A 72 1.80 10.58 -13.98
CA MET A 72 2.69 9.51 -13.51
C MET A 72 3.64 9.02 -14.59
N TRP A 73 3.21 8.95 -15.85
CA TRP A 73 4.06 8.50 -16.96
C TRP A 73 5.26 9.42 -17.23
N ASP A 74 5.14 10.71 -16.90
CA ASP A 74 6.21 11.69 -17.03
C ASP A 74 7.04 11.85 -15.72
N ASN A 75 6.75 11.07 -14.67
CA ASN A 75 7.40 11.17 -13.37
C ASN A 75 7.68 9.78 -12.76
N ASP A 76 8.95 9.36 -12.84
CA ASP A 76 9.40 8.04 -12.40
C ASP A 76 9.10 7.73 -10.92
N LEU A 77 9.15 8.74 -10.03
CA LEU A 77 8.82 8.54 -8.62
C LEU A 77 7.34 8.20 -8.45
N TYR A 78 6.48 8.93 -9.15
CA TYR A 78 5.03 8.73 -9.07
C TYR A 78 4.63 7.41 -9.74
N SER A 79 5.28 7.07 -10.86
CA SER A 79 5.13 5.79 -11.55
C SER A 79 5.52 4.61 -10.64
N THR A 80 6.67 4.71 -9.95
CA THR A 80 7.16 3.68 -9.02
C THR A 80 6.18 3.47 -7.87
N TYR A 81 5.69 4.56 -7.27
CA TYR A 81 4.69 4.47 -6.19
C TYR A 81 3.39 3.81 -6.66
N TYR A 82 2.91 4.18 -7.85
CA TYR A 82 1.73 3.57 -8.44
C TYR A 82 1.90 2.06 -8.68
N HIS A 83 3.06 1.62 -9.20
CA HIS A 83 3.34 0.20 -9.39
C HIS A 83 3.32 -0.58 -8.08
N PHE A 84 3.91 -0.03 -7.02
CA PHE A 84 3.78 -0.60 -5.67
C PHE A 84 2.30 -0.76 -5.27
N ILE A 85 1.51 0.32 -5.33
CA ILE A 85 0.08 0.27 -4.95
C ILE A 85 -0.69 -0.74 -5.80
N GLN A 86 -0.49 -0.74 -7.12
CA GLN A 86 -1.14 -1.64 -8.04
C GLN A 86 -0.83 -3.10 -7.71
N GLU A 87 0.44 -3.46 -7.53
CA GLU A 87 0.82 -4.84 -7.29
C GLU A 87 0.40 -5.31 -5.89
N ALA A 88 0.63 -4.50 -4.86
CA ALA A 88 0.27 -4.82 -3.49
C ALA A 88 -1.24 -4.94 -3.27
N PHE A 89 -2.06 -4.21 -4.05
CA PHE A 89 -3.52 -4.23 -3.93
C PHE A 89 -4.20 -5.25 -4.86
N VAL A 90 -3.84 -5.23 -6.16
CA VAL A 90 -4.56 -6.00 -7.20
C VAL A 90 -4.21 -7.49 -7.13
N LYS A 91 -2.99 -7.84 -6.72
CA LYS A 91 -2.57 -9.26 -6.66
C LYS A 91 -3.06 -10.01 -5.42
N GLN A 92 -3.75 -9.34 -4.50
CA GLN A 92 -4.31 -9.99 -3.31
C GLN A 92 -5.36 -11.04 -3.68
N ASN A 93 -5.23 -12.24 -3.11
CA ASN A 93 -6.13 -13.36 -3.37
C ASN A 93 -7.18 -13.48 -2.27
N SER A 94 -8.46 -13.49 -2.64
CA SER A 94 -9.59 -13.70 -1.70
C SER A 94 -9.47 -12.90 -0.39
N PRO A 95 -9.30 -11.57 -0.46
CA PRO A 95 -8.81 -10.74 0.66
C PRO A 95 -9.71 -10.67 1.91
N ASN A 96 -10.93 -11.20 1.83
CA ASN A 96 -11.85 -11.30 2.95
C ASN A 96 -11.80 -12.66 3.66
N ALA A 97 -10.97 -13.60 3.19
CA ALA A 97 -10.86 -14.95 3.72
C ALA A 97 -9.62 -15.10 4.61
N TYR A 98 -9.77 -15.68 5.79
CA TYR A 98 -8.66 -15.94 6.70
C TYR A 98 -7.60 -16.87 6.11
N LYS A 99 -7.99 -17.82 5.24
CA LYS A 99 -7.05 -18.76 4.60
C LYS A 99 -5.97 -18.10 3.73
N THR A 100 -6.21 -16.90 3.23
CA THR A 100 -5.25 -16.12 2.42
C THR A 100 -4.79 -14.85 3.13
N LEU A 101 -5.14 -14.67 4.40
CA LEU A 101 -4.79 -13.47 5.17
C LEU A 101 -3.27 -13.32 5.28
N GLY A 102 -2.57 -14.38 5.71
CA GLY A 102 -1.12 -14.37 5.85
C GLY A 102 -0.41 -14.09 4.53
N SER A 103 -0.82 -14.74 3.43
CA SER A 103 -0.23 -14.50 2.11
C SER A 103 -0.48 -13.07 1.62
N ASN A 104 -1.68 -12.52 1.81
CA ASN A 104 -1.98 -11.15 1.39
C ASN A 104 -1.21 -10.10 2.20
N LEU A 105 -1.06 -10.30 3.52
CA LEU A 105 -0.22 -9.44 4.35
C LEU A 105 1.25 -9.53 3.94
N TYR A 106 1.73 -10.75 3.68
CA TYR A 106 3.10 -10.98 3.19
C TYR A 106 3.34 -10.28 1.86
N ASP A 107 2.42 -10.39 0.90
CA ASP A 107 2.55 -9.74 -0.41
C ASP A 107 2.69 -8.22 -0.28
N VAL A 108 1.89 -7.57 0.58
CA VAL A 108 2.00 -6.11 0.82
C VAL A 108 3.40 -5.75 1.34
N MET A 109 3.93 -6.52 2.30
CA MET A 109 5.26 -6.33 2.84
C MET A 109 6.35 -6.57 1.78
N ASP A 110 6.22 -7.64 0.98
CA ASP A 110 7.18 -8.03 -0.04
C ASP A 110 7.25 -6.99 -1.17
N TYR A 111 6.12 -6.52 -1.69
CA TYR A 111 6.10 -5.43 -2.68
C TYR A 111 6.63 -4.12 -2.10
N GLY A 112 6.32 -3.80 -0.84
CA GLY A 112 6.91 -2.63 -0.18
C GLY A 112 8.45 -2.71 -0.15
N ARG A 113 8.99 -3.87 0.19
CA ARG A 113 10.44 -4.13 0.19
C ARG A 113 11.04 -4.22 -1.22
N HIS A 114 10.27 -4.67 -2.22
CA HIS A 114 10.72 -4.73 -3.60
C HIS A 114 10.96 -3.33 -4.17
N TYR A 115 9.99 -2.42 -4.01
CA TYR A 115 10.05 -1.07 -4.57
C TYR A 115 10.81 -0.06 -3.69
N TYR A 116 10.80 -0.22 -2.37
CA TYR A 116 11.32 0.78 -1.41
C TYR A 116 12.37 0.22 -0.44
N ARG A 117 13.10 -0.83 -0.84
CA ARG A 117 14.10 -1.52 0.00
C ARG A 117 15.03 -0.58 0.78
N GLU A 118 15.53 0.46 0.13
CA GLU A 118 16.53 1.36 0.69
C GLU A 118 15.98 2.22 1.84
N TYR A 119 14.66 2.38 1.89
CA TYR A 119 13.93 3.24 2.83
C TYR A 119 13.27 2.48 3.99
N LEU A 120 13.26 1.15 3.94
CA LEU A 120 12.61 0.25 4.91
C LEU A 120 13.61 -0.51 5.80
N LYS A 121 14.79 0.09 6.03
CA LYS A 121 15.84 -0.49 6.89
C LYS A 121 15.45 -0.54 8.36
#